data_AF-A0A2R6L6M2-F1
#
_entry.id   AF-A0A2R6L6M2-F1
#
_cell.length_a   1.000
_cell.length_b   1.000
_cell.length_c   1.000
_cell.angle_alpha   90.00
_cell.angle_beta   90.00
_cell.angle_gamma   90.00
#
_symmetry.space_group_name_H-M   'P 1'
#
loop_
_entity.id
_entity.type
_entity.pdbx_description
1 polymer ?
#
loop_
_entity_poly.entity_id
_entity_poly.type
_entity_poly.pdbx_seq_one_letter_code
_entity_poly.pdbx_strand_id
1 'polypeptide(L)'
;MSGQTDYRAVEIPDGKDPQDYKWTERRAEILDLLEKRGSPRLLNGARLARRYGCTRQNIHNDLEKLAEWADDTQGDREVLEGEALYWRCIQGLLDADEYRKAAQTLSDYHGWLRTNDLEDLLERIEALERQQEQQATNDYQIK
;
A
#
# COMPACT_ATOMS: atom_id res chain seq x y z
N MET A 1 -7.83 -11.89 16.29
CA MET A 1 -8.79 -12.06 15.18
C MET A 1 -9.41 -10.70 14.87
N SER A 2 -8.65 -9.76 14.32
CA SER A 2 -9.21 -8.49 13.85
C SER A 2 -9.85 -8.75 12.50
N GLY A 3 -11.18 -8.62 12.42
CA GLY A 3 -11.93 -8.65 11.16
C GLY A 3 -11.64 -7.40 10.34
N GLN A 4 -10.46 -7.32 9.76
CA GLN A 4 -10.05 -6.21 8.90
C GLN A 4 -10.84 -6.30 7.59
N THR A 5 -11.52 -5.22 7.23
CA THR A 5 -12.27 -5.15 5.97
C THR A 5 -11.29 -5.15 4.80
N ASP A 6 -11.42 -6.11 3.89
CA ASP A 6 -10.72 -6.08 2.61
C ASP A 6 -11.34 -5.01 1.72
N TYR A 7 -10.69 -3.86 1.60
CA TYR A 7 -11.20 -2.74 0.83
C TYR A 7 -11.15 -2.97 -0.69
N ARG A 8 -10.36 -3.93 -1.20
CA ARG A 8 -10.38 -4.33 -2.62
C ARG A 8 -11.63 -5.12 -2.98
N ALA A 9 -12.20 -5.84 -2.01
CA ALA A 9 -13.41 -6.63 -2.18
C ALA A 9 -14.71 -5.83 -1.97
N VAL A 10 -14.62 -4.58 -1.51
CA VAL A 10 -15.78 -3.71 -1.32
C VAL A 10 -16.19 -3.11 -2.66
N GLU A 11 -17.43 -3.39 -3.08
CA GLU A 11 -18.02 -2.81 -4.27
C GLU A 11 -18.25 -1.30 -4.09
N ILE A 12 -17.71 -0.49 -5.01
CA ILE A 12 -17.93 0.96 -5.04
C ILE A 12 -19.27 1.20 -5.74
N PRO A 13 -20.28 1.80 -5.07
CA PRO A 13 -21.60 1.92 -5.66
C PRO A 13 -21.64 2.90 -6.82
N ASP A 14 -21.96 2.39 -8.01
CA ASP A 14 -22.23 3.22 -9.20
C ASP A 14 -23.62 3.87 -9.09
N GLY A 15 -23.67 5.20 -9.15
CA GLY A 15 -24.92 5.99 -9.15
C GLY A 15 -25.41 6.46 -7.77
N LYS A 16 -24.75 6.07 -6.69
CA LYS A 16 -24.98 6.65 -5.35
C LYS A 16 -24.19 7.96 -5.21
N ASP A 17 -24.76 8.97 -4.56
CA ASP A 17 -24.02 10.19 -4.26
C ASP A 17 -22.82 9.86 -3.35
N PRO A 18 -21.58 10.23 -3.73
CA PRO A 18 -20.40 10.03 -2.89
C PRO A 18 -20.49 10.63 -1.49
N GLN A 19 -21.34 11.63 -1.26
CA GLN A 19 -21.59 12.18 0.08
C GLN A 19 -22.35 11.21 1.00
N ASP A 20 -23.12 10.28 0.42
CA ASP A 20 -23.85 9.26 1.15
C ASP A 20 -23.03 7.97 1.35
N TYR A 21 -21.77 7.97 0.91
CA TYR A 21 -20.89 6.80 1.05
C TYR A 21 -20.66 6.47 2.51
N LYS A 22 -20.78 5.17 2.83
CA LYS A 22 -20.29 4.64 4.10
C LYS A 22 -18.76 4.77 4.13
N TRP A 23 -18.19 4.75 5.32
CA TRP A 23 -16.74 4.85 5.48
C TRP A 23 -15.98 3.71 4.76
N THR A 24 -16.58 2.51 4.65
CA THR A 24 -16.03 1.39 3.90
C THR A 24 -16.00 1.65 2.39
N GLU A 25 -17.13 2.10 1.82
CA GLU A 25 -17.29 2.45 0.41
C GLU A 25 -16.34 3.60 0.03
N ARG A 26 -16.24 4.61 0.90
CA ARG A 26 -15.32 5.73 0.72
C ARG A 26 -13.86 5.29 0.71
N ARG A 27 -13.44 4.43 1.65
CA ARG A 27 -12.07 3.91 1.70
C ARG A 27 -11.75 3.02 0.51
N ALA A 28 -12.71 2.21 0.06
CA ALA A 28 -12.57 1.41 -1.16
C ALA A 28 -12.33 2.31 -2.39
N GLU A 29 -13.12 3.38 -2.55
CA GLU A 29 -12.90 4.33 -3.66
C GLU A 29 -11.59 5.11 -3.51
N ILE A 30 -11.19 5.52 -2.30
CA ILE A 30 -9.89 6.18 -2.08
C ILE A 30 -8.74 5.23 -2.42
N LEU A 31 -8.85 3.95 -2.08
CA LEU A 31 -7.86 2.92 -2.42
C LEU A 31 -7.77 2.74 -3.95
N ASP A 32 -8.90 2.59 -4.64
CA ASP A 32 -8.93 2.52 -6.11
C ASP A 32 -8.30 3.78 -6.75
N LEU A 33 -8.57 4.98 -6.22
CA LEU A 33 -7.94 6.21 -6.66
C LEU A 33 -6.43 6.24 -6.38
N LEU A 34 -6.00 5.66 -5.26
CA LEU A 34 -4.61 5.56 -4.87
C LEU A 34 -3.85 4.63 -5.82
N GLU A 35 -4.40 3.44 -6.09
CA GLU A 35 -3.86 2.46 -7.03
C GLU A 35 -3.79 3.04 -8.45
N LYS A 36 -4.80 3.82 -8.87
CA LYS A 36 -4.81 4.52 -10.17
C LYS A 36 -3.79 5.65 -10.28
N ARG A 37 -3.46 6.34 -9.17
CA ARG A 37 -2.59 7.53 -9.21
C ARG A 37 -1.16 7.27 -8.80
N GLY A 38 -0.92 6.25 -7.99
CA GLY A 38 0.41 5.82 -7.65
C GLY A 38 0.98 6.38 -6.35
N SER A 39 0.35 7.36 -5.71
CA SER A 39 0.85 7.92 -4.46
C SER A 39 -0.23 8.72 -3.72
N PRO A 40 -0.28 8.67 -2.37
CA PRO A 40 -1.21 9.49 -1.59
C PRO A 40 -0.98 10.99 -1.82
N ARG A 41 0.26 11.39 -2.15
CA ARG A 41 0.63 12.79 -2.44
C ARG A 41 -0.04 13.33 -3.72
N LEU A 42 -0.46 12.44 -4.61
CA LEU A 42 -1.18 12.79 -5.85
C LEU A 42 -2.70 12.87 -5.63
N LEU A 43 -3.19 12.58 -4.42
CA LEU A 43 -4.57 12.78 -4.04
C LEU A 43 -4.76 14.17 -3.40
N ASN A 44 -5.72 14.93 -3.93
CA ASN A 44 -6.07 16.22 -3.36
C ASN A 44 -7.10 16.03 -2.25
N GLY A 45 -6.66 16.01 -0.99
CA GLY A 45 -7.53 15.80 0.17
C GLY A 45 -8.66 16.83 0.30
N ALA A 46 -8.47 18.06 -0.19
CA ALA A 46 -9.56 19.06 -0.22
C ALA A 46 -10.66 18.70 -1.22
N ARG A 47 -10.29 18.14 -2.38
CA ARG A 47 -11.24 17.68 -3.39
C ARG A 47 -11.98 16.44 -2.93
N LEU A 48 -11.28 15.49 -2.29
CA LEU A 48 -11.89 14.29 -1.72
C LEU A 48 -12.87 14.65 -0.59
N ALA A 49 -12.47 15.54 0.32
CA ALA A 49 -13.35 16.02 1.39
C ALA A 49 -14.67 16.61 0.84
N ARG A 50 -14.60 17.42 -0.23
CA ARG A 50 -15.79 17.94 -0.92
C ARG A 50 -16.60 16.84 -1.61
N ARG A 51 -15.94 15.86 -2.25
CA ARG A 51 -16.63 14.73 -2.90
C ARG A 51 -17.47 13.95 -1.90
N TYR A 52 -16.91 13.65 -0.73
CA TYR A 52 -17.54 12.79 0.28
C TYR A 52 -18.31 13.55 1.36
N GLY A 53 -18.52 14.86 1.22
CA GLY A 53 -19.25 15.66 2.21
C GLY A 53 -18.63 15.65 3.61
N CYS A 54 -17.31 15.47 3.72
CA CYS A 54 -16.60 15.31 5.00
C CYS A 54 -15.45 16.31 5.17
N THR A 55 -14.73 16.23 6.29
CA THR A 55 -13.59 17.11 6.55
C THR A 55 -12.30 16.59 5.93
N ARG A 56 -11.30 17.47 5.72
CA ARG A 56 -9.94 17.04 5.33
C ARG A 56 -9.32 16.07 6.34
N GLN A 57 -9.64 16.23 7.62
CA GLN A 57 -9.17 15.33 8.68
C GLN A 57 -9.74 13.92 8.50
N ASN A 58 -11.00 13.77 8.08
CA ASN A 58 -11.55 12.45 7.78
C ASN A 58 -10.79 11.75 6.65
N ILE A 59 -10.44 12.48 5.59
CA ILE A 59 -9.63 11.94 4.48
C ILE A 59 -8.23 11.54 4.95
N HIS A 60 -7.60 12.34 5.81
CA HIS A 60 -6.32 11.98 6.40
C HIS A 60 -6.40 10.67 7.20
N ASN A 61 -7.38 10.56 8.09
CA ASN A 61 -7.59 9.35 8.89
C ASN A 61 -7.94 8.13 8.01
N ASP A 62 -8.64 8.33 6.91
CA ASP A 62 -8.94 7.25 5.96
C ASP A 62 -7.68 6.76 5.24
N LEU A 63 -6.78 7.68 4.85
CA LEU A 63 -5.49 7.32 4.27
C LEU A 63 -4.57 6.60 5.27
N GLU A 64 -4.56 7.02 6.53
CA GLU A 64 -3.84 6.29 7.60
C GLU A 64 -4.38 4.88 7.76
N LYS A 65 -5.71 4.70 7.78
CA LYS A 65 -6.32 3.36 7.91
C LYS A 65 -6.09 2.47 6.70
N LEU A 66 -5.99 3.04 5.51
CA LEU A 66 -5.59 2.32 4.32
C LEU A 66 -4.11 1.94 4.36
N ALA A 67 -3.24 2.80 4.87
CA ALA A 67 -1.82 2.48 5.06
C ALA A 67 -1.63 1.36 6.09
N GLU A 68 -2.30 1.41 7.25
CA GLU A 68 -2.30 0.32 8.24
C GLU A 68 -2.80 -1.00 7.64
N TRP A 69 -3.93 -0.95 6.92
CA TRP A 69 -4.48 -2.14 6.27
C TRP A 69 -3.51 -2.73 5.23
N ALA A 70 -2.87 -1.86 4.45
CA ALA A 70 -1.99 -2.29 3.38
C ALA A 70 -0.64 -2.80 3.93
N ASP A 71 -0.14 -2.24 5.03
CA ASP A 71 1.00 -2.78 5.79
C ASP A 71 0.69 -4.19 6.32
N ASP A 72 -0.49 -4.36 6.93
CA ASP A 72 -0.96 -5.65 7.46
C ASP A 72 -1.24 -6.71 6.37
N THR A 73 -1.54 -6.30 5.12
CA THR A 73 -1.88 -7.22 4.02
C THR A 73 -0.79 -7.43 2.98
N GLN A 74 0.16 -6.50 2.85
CA GLN A 74 1.15 -6.49 1.76
C GLN A 74 2.59 -6.18 2.19
N GLY A 75 2.84 -5.80 3.45
CA GLY A 75 4.16 -5.36 3.88
C GLY A 75 4.49 -3.95 3.39
N ASP A 76 5.05 -3.17 4.32
CA ASP A 76 5.61 -1.83 4.26
C ASP A 76 4.96 -0.79 3.33
N ARG A 77 4.53 0.33 3.93
CA ARG A 77 3.90 1.48 3.25
C ARG A 77 4.75 2.02 2.09
N GLU A 78 6.08 1.97 2.20
CA GLU A 78 7.00 2.40 1.16
C GLU A 78 6.90 1.53 -0.10
N VAL A 79 6.57 0.25 0.07
CA VAL A 79 6.38 -0.69 -1.04
C VAL A 79 5.16 -0.31 -1.86
N LEU A 80 4.06 0.06 -1.20
CA LEU A 80 2.83 0.48 -1.88
C LEU A 80 2.98 1.79 -2.65
N GLU A 81 3.68 2.78 -2.07
CA GLU A 81 3.94 4.04 -2.77
C GLU A 81 4.86 3.81 -4.00
N GLY A 82 5.83 2.91 -3.89
CA GLY A 82 6.70 2.50 -5.00
C GLY A 82 5.95 1.76 -6.10
N GLU A 83 5.24 0.69 -5.74
CA GLU A 83 4.45 -0.13 -6.67
C GLU A 83 3.44 0.72 -7.44
N ALA A 84 2.67 1.53 -6.72
CA ALA A 84 1.62 2.31 -7.34
C ALA A 84 2.21 3.37 -8.31
N LEU A 85 3.37 3.95 -8.00
CA LEU A 85 4.09 4.84 -8.92
C LEU A 85 4.53 4.11 -10.20
N TYR A 86 5.11 2.92 -10.08
CA TYR A 86 5.50 2.10 -11.24
C TYR A 86 4.30 1.80 -12.14
N TRP A 87 3.17 1.40 -11.58
CA TRP A 87 1.95 1.16 -12.35
C TRP A 87 1.44 2.40 -13.07
N ARG A 88 1.48 3.57 -12.41
CA ARG A 88 1.10 4.83 -13.06
C ARG A 88 2.01 5.18 -14.24
N CYS A 89 3.32 4.98 -14.09
CA CYS A 89 4.29 5.19 -15.17
C CYS A 89 4.05 4.23 -16.33
N ILE A 90 3.82 2.95 -16.05
CA ILE A 90 3.51 1.93 -17.08
C ILE A 90 2.24 2.33 -17.84
N GLN A 91 1.16 2.69 -17.15
CA GLN A 91 -0.08 3.14 -17.80
C GLN A 91 0.14 4.38 -18.67
N GLY A 92 0.82 5.41 -18.17
CA GLY A 92 1.11 6.61 -18.96
C GLY A 92 1.96 6.35 -20.20
N LEU A 93 2.86 5.35 -20.15
CA LEU A 93 3.66 4.92 -21.29
C LEU A 93 2.83 4.11 -22.30
N LEU A 94 1.90 3.27 -21.83
CA LEU A 94 0.97 2.56 -22.70
C LEU A 94 0.01 3.53 -23.42
N ASP A 95 -0.53 4.52 -22.71
CA ASP A 95 -1.40 5.56 -23.28
C ASP A 95 -0.71 6.41 -24.36
N ALA A 96 0.62 6.52 -24.29
CA ALA A 96 1.46 7.25 -25.24
C ALA A 96 2.04 6.37 -26.36
N ASP A 97 1.62 5.10 -26.48
CA ASP A 97 2.18 4.10 -27.41
C ASP A 97 3.69 3.84 -27.23
N GLU A 98 4.24 4.15 -26.06
CA GLU A 98 5.67 4.01 -25.71
C GLU A 98 5.97 2.61 -25.16
N TYR A 99 5.52 1.57 -25.86
CA TYR A 99 5.50 0.18 -25.39
C TYR A 99 6.84 -0.36 -24.88
N ARG A 100 7.95 -0.01 -25.54
CA ARG A 100 9.29 -0.44 -25.11
C ARG A 100 9.66 0.13 -23.74
N LYS A 101 9.30 1.38 -23.47
CA LYS A 101 9.54 2.02 -22.19
C LYS A 101 8.65 1.40 -21.11
N ALA A 102 7.38 1.12 -21.42
CA ALA A 102 6.47 0.43 -20.49
C ALA A 102 7.02 -0.94 -20.06
N ALA A 103 7.52 -1.74 -21.00
CA ALA A 103 8.15 -3.03 -20.71
C ALA A 103 9.42 -2.89 -19.85
N GLN A 104 10.25 -1.88 -20.12
CA GLN A 104 11.43 -1.58 -19.30
C GLN A 104 11.02 -1.21 -17.87
N THR A 105 10.03 -0.32 -17.71
CA THR A 105 9.53 0.11 -16.40
C THR A 105 8.95 -1.06 -15.59
N LEU A 106 8.28 -2.03 -16.25
CA LEU A 106 7.83 -3.26 -15.60
C LEU A 106 9.01 -4.15 -15.14
N SER A 107 10.06 -4.24 -15.95
CA SER A 107 11.28 -4.96 -15.56
C SER A 107 11.97 -4.31 -14.36
N ASP A 108 12.02 -2.98 -14.32
CA ASP A 108 12.60 -2.20 -13.23
C ASP A 108 11.80 -2.41 -11.93
N TYR A 109 10.45 -2.40 -12.03
CA TYR A 109 9.56 -2.75 -10.91
C TYR A 109 9.85 -4.13 -10.34
N HIS A 110 9.90 -5.17 -11.19
CA HIS A 110 10.24 -6.52 -10.75
C HIS A 110 11.67 -6.61 -10.16
N GLY A 111 12.60 -5.79 -10.63
CA GLY A 111 13.93 -5.66 -10.06
C GLY A 111 13.87 -5.13 -8.63
N TRP A 112 13.16 -4.03 -8.43
CA TRP A 112 12.97 -3.40 -7.14
C TRP A 112 12.24 -4.31 -6.14
N LEU A 113 11.17 -5.02 -6.55
CA LEU A 113 10.49 -5.99 -5.69
C LEU A 113 11.45 -7.06 -5.15
N ARG A 114 12.26 -7.66 -6.05
CA ARG A 114 13.23 -8.69 -5.64
C ARG A 114 14.28 -8.17 -4.66
N THR A 115 14.65 -6.90 -4.75
CA THR A 115 15.61 -6.28 -3.83
C THR A 115 14.99 -6.09 -2.45
N ASN A 116 13.78 -5.54 -2.36
CA ASN A 116 13.10 -5.36 -1.07
C ASN A 116 12.82 -6.71 -0.40
N ASP A 117 12.30 -7.70 -1.15
CA ASP A 117 12.08 -9.06 -0.64
C ASP A 117 13.36 -9.68 -0.04
N LEU A 118 14.52 -9.40 -0.65
CA LEU A 118 15.80 -9.90 -0.16
C LEU A 118 16.25 -9.19 1.12
N GLU A 119 16.06 -7.87 1.20
CA GLU A 119 16.38 -7.08 2.39
C GLU A 119 15.55 -7.55 3.60
N ASP A 120 14.24 -7.74 3.42
CA ASP A 120 13.34 -8.27 4.47
C ASP A 120 13.77 -9.66 4.95
N LEU A 121 14.17 -10.54 4.03
CA LEU A 121 14.66 -11.88 4.36
C LEU A 121 15.96 -11.82 5.17
N LEU A 122 16.88 -10.92 4.83
CA LEU A 122 18.14 -10.73 5.55
C LEU A 122 17.89 -10.22 6.97
N GLU A 123 17.04 -9.21 7.14
CA GLU A 123 16.67 -8.71 8.48
C GLU A 123 16.08 -9.80 9.36
N ARG A 124 15.23 -10.65 8.77
CA ARG A 124 14.63 -11.78 9.49
C ARG A 124 15.65 -12.85 9.86
N ILE A 125 16.63 -13.15 9.00
CA ILE A 125 17.74 -14.05 9.31
C ILE A 125 18.54 -13.48 10.49
N GLU A 126 18.94 -12.21 10.44
CA GLU A 126 19.69 -11.56 11.51
C GLU A 126 18.92 -11.54 12.84
N ALA A 127 17.60 -11.36 12.79
CA ALA A 127 16.75 -11.44 13.99
C ALA A 127 16.74 -12.85 14.60
N LEU A 128 16.68 -13.90 13.77
CA LEU A 128 16.72 -15.29 14.20
C LEU A 128 18.09 -15.69 14.77
N GLU A 129 19.17 -15.25 14.13
CA GLU A 129 20.54 -15.49 14.62
C GLU A 129 20.74 -14.88 16.01
N ARG A 130 20.31 -13.62 16.21
CA ARG A 130 20.35 -12.96 17.52
C ARG A 130 19.54 -13.70 18.58
N GLN A 131 18.37 -14.26 18.23
CA GLN A 131 17.57 -15.07 19.16
C GLN A 131 18.29 -16.37 19.54
N GLN A 132 18.95 -17.05 18.60
CA GLN A 132 19.72 -18.26 18.88
C GLN A 132 20.91 -17.98 19.79
N GLU A 133 21.64 -16.88 19.56
CA GLU A 133 22.77 -16.47 20.41
C GLU A 133 22.33 -16.17 21.85
N GLN A 134 21.19 -15.49 22.01
CA GLN A 134 20.61 -15.18 23.33
C GLN A 134 20.13 -16.46 24.04
N GLN A 135 19.50 -17.39 23.32
CA GLN A 135 19.09 -18.68 23.87
C GLN A 135 20.30 -19.52 24.30
N ALA A 136 21.33 -19.61 23.45
CA ALA A 136 22.58 -20.29 23.80
C ALA A 136 23.22 -19.68 25.05
N THR A 137 23.28 -18.35 25.14
CA THR A 137 23.86 -17.64 26.29
C THR A 137 23.06 -17.91 27.58
N ASN A 138 21.73 -17.92 27.53
CA ASN A 138 20.88 -18.25 28.68
C ASN A 138 21.05 -19.70 29.13
N ASP A 139 21.16 -20.66 28.20
CA ASP A 139 21.36 -22.07 28.53
C ASP A 139 22.71 -22.35 29.21
N TYR A 140 23.74 -21.53 28.95
CA TYR A 140 25.03 -21.60 29.66
C TYR A 140 24.99 -20.99 31.07
N GLN A 141 24.04 -20.10 31.38
CA GLN A 141 23.91 -19.46 32.70
C GLN A 141 23.02 -20.25 33.69
N ILE A 142 22.26 -21.24 33.21
CA ILE A 142 21.34 -22.06 34.01
C ILE A 142 21.99 -23.39 34.48
N LYS A 143 23.24 -23.67 34.08
CA LYS A 143 24.05 -24.80 34.59
C LYS A 143 25.03 -24.35 35.68
#